data_AF-A0A3N7DQ55-F1
#
_entry.id   AF-A0A3N7DQ55-F1
#
_cell.length_a   1.000
_cell.length_b   1.000
_cell.length_c   1.000
_cell.angle_alpha   90.00
_cell.angle_beta   90.00
_cell.angle_gamma   90.00
#
_symmetry.space_group_name_H-M   'P 1'
#
loop_
_entity.id
_entity.type
_entity.pdbx_description
1 polymer ?
#
loop_
_entity_poly.entity_id
_entity_poly.type
_entity_poly.pdbx_seq_one_letter_code
_entity_poly.pdbx_strand_id
1 'polypeptide(L)'
;MTRLRAICTAVALVCASGQVLADTASHNASAEAFLTLAHADKLGTPVYMQVQQMFAQRFEQTKAPAAKQSVLDSYQAKANAALDQAIGWPKLKPDMVKLYTTNFSESELKDLVAFYQSPLGKKVLEKMPQLTQQSAQMTQQKLESAVPVVNKLLDDMTNELAPKAAAPAKKK
;
A
#
# COMPACT_ATOMS: atom_id res chain seq x y z
N MET A 1 22.76 -40.37 43.16
CA MET A 1 22.43 -38.92 43.17
C MET A 1 22.78 -38.17 41.87
N THR A 2 23.56 -38.74 40.95
CA THR A 2 23.93 -38.11 39.66
C THR A 2 22.81 -38.13 38.61
N ARG A 3 21.95 -39.16 38.58
CA ARG A 3 20.84 -39.25 37.62
C ARG A 3 19.69 -38.27 37.90
N LEU A 4 19.49 -37.88 39.16
CA LEU A 4 18.45 -36.91 39.55
C LEU A 4 18.82 -35.47 39.12
N ARG A 5 20.12 -35.13 39.15
CA ARG A 5 20.62 -33.82 38.69
C ARG A 5 20.57 -33.65 37.17
N ALA A 6 20.76 -34.73 36.41
CA ALA A 6 20.65 -34.72 34.95
C ALA A 6 19.20 -34.55 34.45
N ILE A 7 18.21 -35.04 35.22
CA ILE A 7 16.78 -34.89 34.89
C ILE A 7 16.31 -33.44 35.13
N CYS A 8 16.77 -32.78 36.20
CA CYS A 8 16.41 -31.39 36.48
C CYS A 8 16.96 -30.39 35.43
N THR A 9 18.10 -30.69 34.81
CA THR A 9 18.67 -29.83 33.74
C THR A 9 17.94 -30.00 32.40
N ALA A 10 17.46 -31.21 32.09
CA ALA A 10 16.68 -31.46 30.87
C ALA A 10 15.28 -30.80 30.92
N VAL A 11 14.62 -30.77 32.09
CA VAL A 11 13.31 -30.13 32.26
C VAL A 11 13.40 -28.60 32.17
N ALA A 12 14.48 -27.99 32.66
CA ALA A 12 14.68 -26.54 32.58
C ALA A 12 14.88 -26.01 31.14
N LEU A 13 15.53 -26.78 30.26
CA LEU A 13 15.70 -26.39 28.85
C LEU A 13 14.38 -26.42 28.07
N VAL A 14 13.48 -27.36 28.37
CA VAL A 14 12.18 -27.48 27.67
C VAL A 14 11.25 -26.31 28.03
N CYS A 15 11.28 -25.81 29.26
CA CYS A 15 10.46 -24.67 29.69
C CYS A 15 10.87 -23.34 29.03
N ALA A 16 12.17 -23.14 28.77
CA ALA A 16 12.66 -21.91 28.15
C ALA A 16 12.25 -21.78 26.68
N SER A 17 12.23 -22.90 25.93
CA SER A 17 11.82 -22.91 24.52
C SER A 17 10.33 -22.60 24.34
N GLY A 18 9.48 -23.02 25.28
CA GLY A 18 8.04 -22.76 25.22
C GLY A 18 7.68 -21.27 25.39
N GLN A 19 8.42 -20.54 26.22
CA GLN A 19 8.19 -19.11 26.45
C GLN A 19 8.53 -18.28 25.21
N VAL A 20 9.66 -18.55 24.55
CA VAL A 20 10.09 -17.83 23.35
C VAL A 20 9.15 -18.06 22.16
N LEU A 21 8.63 -19.29 22.00
CA LEU A 21 7.66 -19.61 20.95
C LEU A 21 6.29 -18.97 21.23
N ALA A 22 5.86 -18.91 22.49
CA ALA A 22 4.61 -18.25 22.88
C ALA A 22 4.67 -16.73 22.67
N ASP A 23 5.79 -16.10 23.02
CA ASP A 23 6.04 -14.67 22.81
C ASP A 23 6.00 -14.32 21.31
N THR A 24 6.73 -15.07 20.49
CA THR A 24 6.72 -14.92 19.02
C THR A 24 5.31 -15.09 18.43
N ALA A 25 4.54 -16.08 18.91
CA ALA A 25 3.18 -16.31 18.46
C ALA A 25 2.24 -15.16 18.84
N SER A 26 2.37 -14.62 20.05
CA SER A 26 1.59 -13.49 20.55
C SER A 26 1.91 -12.19 19.80
N HIS A 27 3.18 -11.96 19.49
CA HIS A 27 3.63 -10.83 18.68
C HIS A 27 3.06 -10.89 17.25
N ASN A 28 3.17 -12.05 16.59
CA ASN A 28 2.59 -12.28 15.27
C ASN A 28 1.06 -12.09 15.27
N ALA A 29 0.37 -12.56 16.29
CA ALA A 29 -1.08 -12.40 16.42
C ALA A 29 -1.48 -10.93 16.56
N SER A 30 -0.70 -10.13 17.29
CA SER A 30 -0.94 -8.68 17.43
C SER A 30 -0.77 -7.95 16.09
N ALA A 31 0.24 -8.31 15.30
CA ALA A 31 0.43 -7.79 13.94
C ALA A 31 -0.72 -8.18 13.01
N GLU A 32 -1.16 -9.44 13.05
CA GLU A 32 -2.29 -9.92 12.24
C GLU A 32 -3.60 -9.19 12.57
N ALA A 33 -3.88 -8.98 13.86
CA ALA A 33 -5.05 -8.24 14.30
C ALA A 33 -5.01 -6.79 13.78
N PHE A 34 -3.85 -6.13 13.88
CA PHE A 34 -3.65 -4.79 13.33
C PHE A 34 -3.89 -4.75 11.81
N LEU A 35 -3.25 -5.64 11.06
CA LEU A 35 -3.36 -5.72 9.60
C LEU A 35 -4.80 -5.93 9.15
N THR A 36 -5.56 -6.74 9.88
CA THR A 36 -6.98 -6.99 9.62
C THR A 36 -7.82 -5.73 9.85
N LEU A 37 -7.60 -5.03 10.97
CA LEU A 37 -8.29 -3.76 11.27
C LEU A 37 -7.95 -2.66 10.26
N ALA A 38 -6.71 -2.62 9.79
CA ALA A 38 -6.25 -1.68 8.77
C ALA A 38 -6.68 -2.05 7.34
N HIS A 39 -7.47 -3.13 7.15
CA HIS A 39 -7.91 -3.62 5.84
C HIS A 39 -6.76 -3.89 4.86
N ALA A 40 -5.66 -4.44 5.37
CA ALA A 40 -4.49 -4.76 4.55
C ALA A 40 -4.79 -5.78 3.43
N ASP A 41 -5.83 -6.60 3.60
CA ASP A 41 -6.34 -7.51 2.56
C ASP A 41 -6.84 -6.77 1.30
N LYS A 42 -7.20 -5.49 1.43
CA LYS A 42 -7.69 -4.65 0.32
C LYS A 42 -6.58 -3.96 -0.46
N LEU A 43 -5.33 -4.00 -0.01
CA LEU A 43 -4.21 -3.30 -0.69
C LEU A 43 -4.03 -3.76 -2.14
N GLY A 44 -4.35 -5.02 -2.44
CA GLY A 44 -4.28 -5.56 -3.81
C GLY A 44 -5.43 -5.10 -4.71
N THR A 45 -6.58 -4.65 -4.17
CA THR A 45 -7.82 -4.40 -4.92
C THR A 45 -7.62 -3.50 -6.16
N PRO A 46 -6.87 -2.39 -6.11
CA PRO A 46 -6.63 -1.56 -7.29
C PRO A 46 -5.98 -2.32 -8.45
N VAL A 47 -5.11 -3.28 -8.16
CA VAL A 47 -4.45 -4.12 -9.17
C VAL A 47 -5.47 -5.03 -9.86
N TYR A 48 -6.38 -5.67 -9.10
CA TYR A 48 -7.45 -6.50 -9.66
C TYR A 48 -8.35 -5.67 -10.58
N MET A 49 -8.77 -4.49 -10.12
CA MET A 49 -9.62 -3.59 -10.91
C MET A 49 -8.92 -3.13 -12.19
N GLN A 50 -7.64 -2.77 -12.12
CA GLN A 50 -6.85 -2.36 -13.29
C GLN A 50 -6.75 -3.48 -14.33
N VAL A 51 -6.50 -4.71 -13.90
CA VAL A 51 -6.45 -5.87 -14.80
C VAL A 51 -7.82 -6.14 -15.42
N GLN A 52 -8.90 -6.09 -14.64
CA GLN A 52 -10.26 -6.26 -15.17
C GLN A 52 -10.62 -5.19 -16.22
N GLN A 53 -10.28 -3.93 -15.95
CA GLN A 53 -10.46 -2.83 -16.89
C GLN A 53 -9.66 -3.02 -18.16
N MET A 54 -8.43 -3.52 -18.08
CA MET A 54 -7.60 -3.82 -19.26
C MET A 54 -8.29 -4.86 -20.16
N PHE A 55 -8.84 -5.94 -19.59
CA PHE A 55 -9.59 -6.94 -20.36
C PHE A 55 -10.86 -6.35 -20.99
N ALA A 56 -11.62 -5.55 -20.24
CA ALA A 56 -12.83 -4.91 -20.74
C ALA A 56 -12.52 -3.95 -21.89
N GLN A 57 -11.49 -3.12 -21.76
CA GLN A 57 -11.04 -2.22 -22.83
C GLN A 57 -10.62 -2.98 -24.09
N ARG A 58 -9.92 -4.12 -23.94
CA ARG A 58 -9.55 -4.97 -25.08
C ARG A 58 -10.78 -5.56 -25.76
N PHE A 59 -11.76 -6.03 -25.00
CA PHE A 59 -13.01 -6.56 -25.55
C PHE A 59 -13.75 -5.50 -26.39
N GLU A 60 -13.91 -4.29 -25.85
CA GLU A 60 -14.50 -3.15 -26.57
C GLU A 60 -13.72 -2.80 -27.85
N GLN A 61 -12.38 -2.76 -27.78
CA GLN A 61 -11.52 -2.48 -28.94
C GLN A 61 -11.70 -3.49 -30.07
N THR A 62 -11.95 -4.77 -29.74
CA THR A 62 -12.21 -5.80 -30.75
C THR A 62 -13.60 -5.69 -31.39
N LYS A 63 -14.47 -4.80 -30.90
CA LYS A 63 -15.87 -4.70 -31.29
C LYS A 63 -16.59 -6.06 -31.22
N ALA A 64 -16.23 -6.85 -30.22
CA ALA A 64 -16.79 -8.18 -30.06
C ALA A 64 -18.32 -8.10 -29.85
N PRO A 65 -19.10 -9.02 -30.43
CA PRO A 65 -20.54 -9.03 -30.22
C PRO A 65 -20.86 -9.38 -28.76
N ALA A 66 -21.94 -8.81 -28.23
CA ALA A 66 -22.39 -9.04 -26.84
C ALA A 66 -22.56 -10.52 -26.48
N ALA A 67 -22.89 -11.38 -27.46
CA ALA A 67 -22.98 -12.83 -27.28
C ALA A 67 -21.64 -13.48 -26.82
N LYS A 68 -20.50 -12.79 -26.97
CA LYS A 68 -19.17 -13.25 -26.52
C LYS A 68 -18.77 -12.69 -25.15
N GLN A 69 -19.67 -12.03 -24.42
CA GLN A 69 -19.40 -11.53 -23.07
C GLN A 69 -18.85 -12.61 -22.13
N SER A 70 -19.36 -13.84 -22.23
CA SER A 70 -18.89 -14.98 -21.42
C SER A 70 -17.40 -15.30 -21.61
N VAL A 71 -16.82 -14.96 -22.78
CA VAL A 71 -15.39 -15.10 -23.02
C VAL A 71 -14.60 -14.08 -22.20
N LEU A 72 -15.05 -12.82 -22.18
CA LEU A 72 -14.45 -11.78 -21.34
C LEU A 72 -14.50 -12.19 -19.86
N ASP A 73 -15.68 -12.60 -19.38
CA ASP A 73 -15.89 -13.00 -17.99
C ASP A 73 -14.97 -14.18 -17.61
N SER A 74 -14.85 -15.18 -18.48
CA SER A 74 -13.96 -16.33 -18.27
C SER A 74 -12.48 -15.93 -18.14
N TYR A 75 -12.01 -15.01 -18.99
CA TYR A 75 -10.61 -14.56 -18.94
C TYR A 75 -10.35 -13.63 -17.76
N GLN A 76 -11.30 -12.77 -17.38
CA GLN A 76 -11.20 -11.98 -16.15
C GLN A 76 -11.14 -12.88 -14.91
N ALA A 77 -11.94 -13.96 -14.85
CA ALA A 77 -11.88 -14.93 -13.77
C ALA A 77 -10.52 -15.65 -13.71
N LYS A 78 -9.98 -16.08 -14.86
CA LYS A 78 -8.63 -16.68 -14.94
C LYS A 78 -7.54 -15.71 -14.48
N ALA A 79 -7.65 -14.44 -14.85
CA ALA A 79 -6.72 -13.40 -14.43
C ALA A 79 -6.79 -13.16 -12.91
N ASN A 80 -8.00 -13.07 -12.35
CA ASN A 80 -8.19 -12.97 -10.90
C ASN A 80 -7.55 -14.17 -10.18
N ALA A 81 -7.79 -15.40 -10.66
CA ALA A 81 -7.18 -16.60 -10.06
C ALA A 81 -5.65 -16.59 -10.12
N ALA A 82 -5.05 -16.08 -11.21
CA ALA A 82 -3.61 -15.90 -11.31
C ALA A 82 -3.08 -14.83 -10.33
N LEU A 83 -3.82 -13.73 -10.16
CA LEU A 83 -3.51 -12.71 -9.16
C LEU A 83 -3.63 -13.25 -7.74
N ASP A 84 -4.65 -14.05 -7.43
CA ASP A 84 -4.80 -14.68 -6.10
C ASP A 84 -3.59 -15.56 -5.75
N GLN A 85 -3.04 -16.27 -6.73
CA GLN A 85 -1.85 -17.10 -6.55
C GLN A 85 -0.57 -16.30 -6.29
N ALA A 86 -0.47 -15.07 -6.82
CA ALA A 86 0.70 -14.23 -6.72
C ALA A 86 0.64 -13.24 -5.55
N ILE A 87 -0.49 -12.53 -5.42
CA ILE A 87 -0.69 -11.39 -4.51
C ILE A 87 -1.95 -11.55 -3.65
N GLY A 88 -2.59 -12.71 -3.64
CA GLY A 88 -3.72 -12.98 -2.75
C GLY A 88 -3.30 -12.85 -1.28
N TRP A 89 -4.24 -12.46 -0.42
CA TRP A 89 -3.96 -12.24 1.01
C TRP A 89 -3.25 -13.43 1.71
N PRO A 90 -3.59 -14.71 1.45
CA PRO A 90 -2.86 -15.83 2.05
C PRO A 90 -1.37 -15.90 1.68
N LYS A 91 -0.97 -15.30 0.54
CA LYS A 91 0.42 -15.23 0.08
C LYS A 91 1.15 -14.04 0.70
N LEU A 92 0.50 -12.89 0.78
CA LEU A 92 1.11 -11.66 1.30
C LEU A 92 1.13 -11.59 2.83
N LYS A 93 0.13 -12.17 3.49
CA LYS A 93 -0.05 -12.07 4.94
C LYS A 93 1.20 -12.46 5.75
N PRO A 94 1.90 -13.58 5.49
CA PRO A 94 3.09 -13.95 6.26
C PRO A 94 4.20 -12.89 6.18
N ASP A 95 4.45 -12.35 4.99
CA ASP A 95 5.46 -11.31 4.77
C ASP A 95 5.05 -9.98 5.42
N MET A 96 3.76 -9.64 5.38
CA MET A 96 3.21 -8.48 6.07
C MET A 96 3.34 -8.61 7.59
N VAL A 97 2.95 -9.75 8.16
CA VAL A 97 3.12 -10.00 9.61
C VAL A 97 4.58 -9.82 10.00
N LYS A 98 5.50 -10.46 9.27
CA LYS A 98 6.94 -10.34 9.51
C LYS A 98 7.43 -8.89 9.41
N LEU A 99 6.98 -8.14 8.41
CA LEU A 99 7.32 -6.73 8.23
C LEU A 99 6.91 -5.93 9.47
N TYR A 100 5.69 -6.10 9.96
CA TYR A 100 5.19 -5.35 11.10
C TYR A 100 5.86 -5.77 12.42
N THR A 101 6.05 -7.06 12.67
CA THR A 101 6.73 -7.55 13.88
C THR A 101 8.21 -7.19 13.91
N THR A 102 8.83 -6.90 12.77
CA THR A 102 10.21 -6.42 12.70
C THR A 102 10.32 -4.92 13.03
N ASN A 103 9.27 -4.15 12.79
CA ASN A 103 9.29 -2.68 12.92
C ASN A 103 8.58 -2.16 14.18
N PHE A 104 7.72 -2.98 14.79
CA PHE A 104 6.97 -2.62 15.99
C PHE A 104 7.13 -3.70 17.04
N SER A 105 7.31 -3.29 18.30
CA SER A 105 7.17 -4.18 19.44
C SER A 105 5.75 -4.72 19.56
N GLU A 106 5.59 -5.82 20.29
CA GLU A 106 4.27 -6.38 20.57
C GLU A 106 3.36 -5.37 21.30
N SER A 107 3.89 -4.63 22.27
CA SER A 107 3.13 -3.60 22.99
C SER A 107 2.61 -2.50 22.07
N GLU A 108 3.44 -2.01 21.14
CA GLU A 108 3.02 -0.98 20.19
C GLU A 108 1.95 -1.50 19.23
N LEU A 109 2.05 -2.75 18.77
CA LEU A 109 1.01 -3.37 17.95
C LEU A 109 -0.30 -3.53 18.72
N LYS A 110 -0.25 -3.91 20.00
CA LYS A 110 -1.45 -3.97 20.87
C LYS A 110 -2.08 -2.60 21.05
N ASP A 111 -1.28 -1.56 21.24
CA ASP A 111 -1.76 -0.18 21.37
C ASP A 111 -2.41 0.31 20.07
N LEU A 112 -1.81 -0.01 18.91
CA LEU A 112 -2.41 0.28 17.60
C LEU A 112 -3.74 -0.45 17.43
N VAL A 113 -3.82 -1.73 17.78
CA VAL A 113 -5.07 -2.50 17.75
C VAL A 113 -6.13 -1.86 18.63
N ALA A 114 -5.79 -1.52 19.88
CA ALA A 114 -6.71 -0.87 20.81
C ALA A 114 -7.23 0.48 20.28
N PHE A 115 -6.33 1.29 19.72
CA PHE A 115 -6.70 2.56 19.10
C PHE A 115 -7.66 2.37 17.93
N TYR A 116 -7.34 1.50 16.97
CA TYR A 116 -8.15 1.29 15.78
C TYR A 116 -9.47 0.55 16.05
N GLN A 117 -9.59 -0.15 17.17
CA GLN A 117 -10.88 -0.69 17.64
C GLN A 117 -11.80 0.37 18.28
N SER A 118 -11.23 1.46 18.79
CA SER A 118 -12.01 2.54 19.41
C SER A 118 -12.93 3.24 18.40
N PRO A 119 -14.03 3.90 18.84
CA PRO A 119 -14.89 4.68 17.95
C PRO A 119 -14.13 5.75 17.15
N LEU A 120 -13.13 6.39 17.78
CA LEU A 120 -12.29 7.37 17.12
C LEU A 120 -11.38 6.73 16.07
N GLY A 121 -10.69 5.63 16.40
CA GLY A 121 -9.78 4.95 15.47
C GLY A 121 -10.50 4.40 14.24
N LYS A 122 -11.71 3.84 14.42
CA LYS A 122 -12.58 3.46 13.28
C LYS A 122 -12.93 4.65 12.40
N LYS A 123 -13.33 5.77 13.01
CA LYS A 123 -13.62 7.01 12.26
C LYS A 123 -12.39 7.53 11.52
N VAL A 124 -11.19 7.39 12.09
CA VAL A 124 -9.93 7.74 11.43
C VAL A 124 -9.70 6.85 10.20
N LEU A 125 -9.84 5.52 10.30
CA LEU A 125 -9.72 4.61 9.15
C LEU A 125 -10.68 4.96 8.01
N GLU A 126 -11.93 5.30 8.35
CA GLU A 126 -12.95 5.64 7.36
C GLU A 126 -12.74 7.01 6.73
N LYS A 127 -12.33 8.01 7.53
CA LYS A 127 -12.32 9.41 7.10
C LYS A 127 -10.98 9.88 6.55
N MET A 128 -9.86 9.34 6.99
CA MET A 128 -8.54 9.82 6.53
C MET A 128 -8.36 9.73 5.02
N PRO A 129 -8.73 8.63 4.32
CA PRO A 129 -8.63 8.59 2.86
C PRO A 129 -9.45 9.68 2.17
N GLN A 130 -10.67 9.94 2.68
CA GLN A 130 -11.56 10.99 2.16
C GLN A 130 -10.96 12.38 2.40
N LEU A 131 -10.44 12.63 3.60
CA LEU A 131 -9.81 13.89 3.95
C LEU A 131 -8.55 14.14 3.10
N THR A 132 -7.69 13.13 2.93
CA THR A 132 -6.52 13.23 2.03
C THR A 132 -6.94 13.56 0.60
N GLN A 133 -7.98 12.91 0.08
CA GLN A 133 -8.50 13.20 -1.26
C GLN A 133 -9.01 14.65 -1.38
N GLN A 134 -9.80 15.11 -0.40
CA GLN A 134 -10.33 16.47 -0.38
C GLN A 134 -9.20 17.52 -0.25
N SER A 135 -8.19 17.24 0.59
CA SER A 135 -7.02 18.10 0.74
C SER A 135 -6.24 18.20 -0.58
N ALA A 136 -6.02 17.09 -1.28
CA ALA A 136 -5.35 17.10 -2.58
C ALA A 136 -6.14 17.90 -3.63
N GLN A 137 -7.46 17.74 -3.69
CA GLN A 137 -8.33 18.52 -4.59
C GLN A 137 -8.28 20.02 -4.29
N MET A 138 -8.32 20.41 -3.02
CA MET A 138 -8.21 21.81 -2.61
C MET A 138 -6.87 22.41 -3.03
N THR A 139 -5.77 21.67 -2.85
CA THR A 139 -4.44 22.11 -3.29
C THR A 139 -4.38 22.28 -4.80
N GLN A 140 -4.93 21.33 -5.56
CA GLN A 140 -4.98 21.40 -7.01
C GLN A 140 -5.73 22.66 -7.50
N GLN A 141 -6.90 22.95 -6.92
CA GLN A 141 -7.68 24.14 -7.25
C GLN A 141 -6.92 25.44 -6.97
N LYS A 142 -6.16 25.49 -5.87
CA LYS A 142 -5.32 26.67 -5.56
C LYS A 142 -4.14 26.78 -6.51
N LEU A 143 -3.53 25.66 -6.90
CA LEU A 143 -2.40 25.65 -7.82
C LEU A 143 -2.78 26.20 -9.20
N GLU A 144 -4.01 25.95 -9.67
CA GLU A 144 -4.52 26.51 -10.94
C GLU A 144 -4.37 28.04 -11.01
N SER A 145 -4.58 28.74 -9.89
CA SER A 145 -4.40 30.20 -9.82
C SER A 145 -2.93 30.65 -9.88
N ALA A 146 -1.99 29.77 -9.53
CA ALA A 146 -0.56 30.04 -9.57
C ALA A 146 0.06 29.74 -10.94
N VAL A 147 -0.58 28.91 -11.78
CA VAL A 147 -0.07 28.51 -13.11
C VAL A 147 0.33 29.72 -13.97
N PRO A 148 -0.48 30.79 -14.11
CA PRO A 148 -0.10 31.94 -14.93
C PRO A 148 1.15 32.65 -14.42
N VAL A 149 1.32 32.73 -13.09
CA VAL A 149 2.48 33.37 -12.46
C VAL A 149 3.74 32.54 -12.73
N VAL A 150 3.67 31.22 -12.56
CA VAL A 150 4.80 30.33 -12.86
C VAL A 150 5.18 30.38 -14.33
N ASN A 151 4.20 30.36 -15.24
CA ASN A 151 4.45 30.51 -16.68
C ASN A 151 5.13 31.84 -17.00
N LYS A 152 4.67 32.93 -16.40
CA LYS A 152 5.30 34.24 -16.57
C LYS A 152 6.76 34.24 -16.09
N LEU A 153 7.05 33.65 -14.94
CA LEU A 153 8.43 33.56 -14.43
C LEU A 153 9.33 32.74 -15.36
N LEU A 154 8.81 31.66 -15.94
CA LEU A 154 9.53 30.86 -16.93
C LEU A 154 9.81 31.66 -18.21
N ASP A 155 8.83 32.43 -18.69
CA ASP A 155 8.99 33.30 -19.85
C ASP A 155 10.02 34.41 -19.60
N ASP A 156 9.93 35.09 -18.44
CA ASP A 156 10.84 36.16 -18.05
C ASP A 156 12.29 35.64 -17.95
N MET A 157 12.50 34.48 -17.31
CA MET A 157 13.81 33.82 -17.24
C MET A 157 14.34 33.46 -18.64
N THR A 158 13.49 32.92 -19.51
CA THR A 158 13.88 32.55 -20.89
C THR A 158 14.34 33.77 -21.68
N ASN A 159 13.64 34.91 -21.52
CA ASN A 159 14.00 36.16 -22.17
C ASN A 159 15.32 36.75 -21.64
N GLU A 160 15.60 36.62 -20.34
CA GLU A 160 16.86 37.07 -19.75
C GLU A 160 18.07 36.22 -20.19
N LEU A 161 17.86 34.91 -20.35
CA LEU A 161 18.90 33.97 -20.79
C LEU A 161 19.10 33.95 -22.30
N ALA A 162 18.15 34.49 -23.08
CA ALA A 162 18.28 34.57 -24.53
C ALA A 162 19.50 35.43 -24.90
N PRO A 163 20.39 34.95 -25.79
CA PRO A 163 21.56 35.71 -26.18
C PRO A 163 21.12 37.04 -26.82
N LYS A 164 21.59 38.15 -26.24
CA LYS A 164 21.28 39.50 -26.73
C LYS A 164 21.70 39.58 -28.19
N ALA A 165 20.74 39.75 -29.10
CA ALA A 165 21.03 39.88 -30.53
C ALA A 165 22.12 40.93 -30.73
N ALA A 166 23.26 40.51 -31.29
CA ALA A 166 24.38 41.39 -31.56
C ALA A 166 23.89 42.55 -32.42
N ALA A 167 24.08 43.78 -31.93
CA ALA A 167 23.70 44.98 -32.66
C ALA A 167 24.34 44.96 -34.06
N PRO A 168 23.60 45.28 -35.13
CA PRO A 168 24.15 45.25 -36.47
C PRO A 168 25.35 46.21 -36.55
N ALA A 169 26.51 45.65 -36.91
CA ALA A 169 27.73 46.41 -37.08
C ALA A 169 27.49 47.55 -38.09
N LYS A 170 27.67 48.80 -37.63
CA LYS A 170 27.62 49.98 -38.48
C LYS A 170 28.69 49.85 -39.57
N LYS A 171 28.28 49.64 -40.81
CA LYS A 171 29.17 49.69 -41.98
C LYS A 171 29.67 51.14 -42.15
N LYS A 172 31.00 51.27 -42.18
CA LYS A 172 31.71 52.48 -42.63
C LYS A 172 31.59 52.66 -44.13
#